data_AF-A0A3M1M5Y3-F1
#
_entry.id   AF-A0A3M1M5Y3-F1
#
_cell.length_a   1.000
_cell.length_b   1.000
_cell.length_c   1.000
_cell.angle_alpha   90.00
_cell.angle_beta   90.00
_cell.angle_gamma   90.00
#
_symmetry.space_group_name_H-M   'P 1'
#
loop_
_entity.id
_entity.type
_entity.pdbx_description
1 polymer ?
#
loop_
_entity_poly.entity_id
_entity_poly.type
_entity_poly.pdbx_seq_one_letter_code
_entity_poly.pdbx_strand_id
1 'polypeptide(L)'
;MDLLRLLIGMVLSSAIGLAGYRAEALSPSGVLGAILTGTAIFGFGGWSWGLLLIAFFVSSSLLSRYREAEKETLAEKFAKGHRRDLGQALANGGWGAALALAYAFGGRGRLLWAAFTGAMAAVTADTWATEVGVLSRQPPRP
;
A
#
# COMPACT_ATOMS: atom_id res chain seq x y z
N MET A 1 -21.33 -0.32 12.64
CA MET A 1 -19.97 -0.88 12.72
C MET A 1 -20.11 -2.33 13.12
N ASP A 2 -19.49 -3.25 12.41
CA ASP A 2 -19.60 -4.69 12.70
C ASP A 2 -18.26 -5.18 13.23
N LEU A 3 -18.22 -5.59 14.50
CA LEU A 3 -17.01 -6.07 15.16
C LEU A 3 -16.40 -7.24 14.41
N LEU A 4 -17.22 -8.09 13.80
CA LEU A 4 -16.76 -9.21 12.99
C LEU A 4 -15.94 -8.72 11.78
N ARG A 5 -16.34 -7.62 11.14
CA ARG A 5 -15.59 -7.06 10.00
C ARG A 5 -14.23 -6.50 10.41
N LEU A 6 -14.14 -5.88 11.59
CA LEU A 6 -12.86 -5.41 12.12
C LEU A 6 -11.93 -6.59 12.44
N LEU A 7 -12.46 -7.66 13.06
CA LEU A 7 -11.69 -8.87 13.33
C LEU A 7 -11.23 -9.55 12.03
N ILE A 8 -12.11 -9.68 11.04
CA ILE A 8 -11.74 -10.20 9.71
C ILE A 8 -10.67 -9.31 9.07
N GLY A 9 -10.84 -7.99 9.11
CA GLY A 9 -9.86 -7.03 8.60
C GLY A 9 -8.50 -7.17 9.26
N MET A 10 -8.47 -7.37 10.58
CA MET A 10 -7.23 -7.60 11.34
C MET A 10 -6.57 -8.92 10.99
N VAL A 11 -7.33 -10.01 10.87
CA VAL A 11 -6.80 -11.33 10.50
C VAL A 11 -6.24 -11.28 9.07
N LEU A 12 -6.98 -10.71 8.12
CA LEU A 12 -6.56 -10.58 6.73
C LEU A 12 -5.33 -9.67 6.60
N SER A 13 -5.32 -8.51 7.25
CA SER A 13 -4.18 -7.59 7.20
C SER A 13 -2.92 -8.19 7.83
N SER A 14 -3.08 -8.98 8.91
CA SER A 14 -1.97 -9.73 9.52
C SER A 14 -1.45 -10.83 8.60
N ALA A 15 -2.34 -11.59 7.95
CA ALA A 15 -1.96 -12.62 7.00
C ALA A 15 -1.21 -12.03 5.79
N ILE A 16 -1.73 -10.93 5.23
CA ILE A 16 -1.10 -10.22 4.11
C ILE A 16 0.24 -9.59 4.54
N GLY A 17 0.30 -8.97 5.72
CA GLY A 17 1.52 -8.40 6.27
C GLY A 17 2.61 -9.46 6.44
N LEU A 18 2.27 -10.62 7.00
CA LEU A 18 3.19 -11.74 7.15
C LEU A 18 3.62 -12.34 5.81
N ALA A 19 2.70 -12.47 4.85
CA ALA A 19 3.02 -12.89 3.50
C ALA A 19 3.99 -11.90 2.81
N GLY A 20 3.73 -10.60 2.97
CA GLY A 20 4.61 -9.54 2.46
C GLY A 20 5.98 -9.53 3.13
N TYR A 21 6.07 -9.86 4.41
CA TYR A 21 7.35 -10.02 5.11
C TYR A 21 8.15 -11.21 4.57
N ARG A 22 7.50 -12.35 4.35
CA ARG A 22 8.13 -13.56 3.79
C ARG A 22 8.53 -13.39 2.33
N ALA A 23 7.78 -12.60 1.57
CA ALA A 23 8.10 -12.24 0.19
C ALA A 23 9.10 -11.07 0.09
N GLU A 24 9.69 -10.66 1.20
CA GLU A 24 10.63 -9.53 1.31
C GLU A 24 10.07 -8.17 0.85
N ALA A 25 8.76 -8.05 0.60
CA ALA A 25 8.11 -6.80 0.21
C ALA A 25 7.97 -5.81 1.39
N LEU A 26 7.85 -6.31 2.63
CA LEU A 26 7.69 -5.49 3.84
C LEU A 26 8.84 -5.76 4.82
N SER A 27 9.31 -4.71 5.49
CA SER A 27 10.18 -4.84 6.67
C SER A 27 9.37 -5.25 7.91
N PRO A 28 9.99 -5.64 9.04
CA PRO A 28 9.25 -5.93 10.27
C PRO A 28 8.34 -4.77 10.72
N SER A 29 8.81 -3.52 10.59
CA SER A 29 7.99 -2.34 10.89
C SER A 29 6.91 -2.10 9.82
N GLY A 30 7.18 -2.45 8.56
CA GLY A 30 6.20 -2.44 7.48
C GLY A 30 5.01 -3.37 7.72
N VAL A 31 5.22 -4.53 8.36
CA VAL A 31 4.12 -5.43 8.75
C VAL A 31 3.14 -4.73 9.68
N LEU A 32 3.65 -4.01 10.69
CA LEU A 32 2.80 -3.23 11.58
C LEU A 32 2.01 -2.17 10.80
N GLY A 33 2.65 -1.48 9.85
CA GLY A 33 1.99 -0.51 8.98
C GLY A 33 0.86 -1.13 8.14
N ALA A 34 1.11 -2.30 7.56
CA ALA A 34 0.11 -3.04 6.80
C ALA A 34 -1.06 -3.51 7.68
N ILE A 35 -0.79 -3.97 8.90
CA ILE A 35 -1.84 -4.35 9.86
C ILE A 35 -2.69 -3.14 10.23
N LEU A 36 -2.08 -2.02 10.62
CA LEU A 36 -2.82 -0.81 11.03
C LEU A 36 -3.67 -0.25 9.90
N THR A 37 -3.04 0.00 8.74
CA THR A 37 -3.74 0.58 7.57
C THR A 37 -4.76 -0.39 6.98
N GLY A 38 -4.41 -1.66 6.80
CA GLY A 38 -5.29 -2.68 6.26
C GLY A 38 -6.51 -2.95 7.13
N THR A 39 -6.32 -3.04 8.45
CA THR A 39 -7.43 -3.23 9.40
C THR A 39 -8.36 -2.03 9.39
N ALA A 40 -7.82 -0.80 9.38
CA ALA A 40 -8.64 0.40 9.32
C ALA A 40 -9.43 0.49 8.00
N ILE A 41 -8.75 0.35 6.86
CA ILE A 41 -9.37 0.47 5.53
C ILE A 41 -10.44 -0.62 5.32
N PHE A 42 -10.10 -1.88 5.59
CA PHE A 42 -11.03 -2.99 5.41
C PHE A 42 -12.16 -2.94 6.45
N GLY A 43 -11.81 -2.74 7.72
CA GLY A 43 -12.76 -2.80 8.82
C GLY A 43 -13.79 -1.67 8.81
N PHE A 44 -13.36 -0.45 8.50
CA PHE A 44 -14.23 0.73 8.44
C PHE A 44 -14.87 0.93 7.06
N GLY A 45 -14.14 0.69 5.97
CA GLY A 45 -14.61 0.88 4.60
C GLY A 45 -15.36 -0.31 3.99
N GLY A 46 -14.97 -1.54 4.35
CA GLY A 46 -15.54 -2.79 3.84
C GLY A 46 -14.77 -3.40 2.67
N TRP A 47 -15.39 -4.40 2.03
CA TRP A 47 -14.75 -5.24 1.01
C TRP A 47 -14.17 -4.48 -0.17
N SER A 48 -14.90 -3.50 -0.73
CA SER A 48 -14.40 -2.74 -1.89
C SER A 48 -13.14 -1.94 -1.57
N TRP A 49 -13.06 -1.36 -0.38
CA TRP A 49 -11.91 -0.61 0.11
C TRP A 49 -10.71 -1.52 0.32
N GLY A 50 -10.93 -2.66 0.99
CA GLY A 50 -9.91 -3.67 1.22
C GLY A 50 -9.35 -4.27 -0.07
N LEU A 51 -10.22 -4.66 -1.01
CA LEU A 51 -9.79 -5.25 -2.28
C LEU A 51 -8.95 -4.28 -3.12
N LEU A 52 -9.29 -2.98 -3.12
CA LEU A 52 -8.50 -1.99 -3.82
C LEU A 52 -7.12 -1.78 -3.17
N LEU A 53 -7.05 -1.77 -1.84
CA LEU A 53 -5.77 -1.73 -1.11
C LEU A 53 -4.91 -2.96 -1.43
N ILE A 54 -5.51 -4.15 -1.47
CA ILE A 54 -4.83 -5.40 -1.84
C ILE A 54 -4.32 -5.33 -3.28
N ALA A 55 -5.14 -4.84 -4.21
CA ALA A 55 -4.76 -4.70 -5.62
C ALA A 55 -3.55 -3.78 -5.77
N PHE A 56 -3.53 -2.63 -5.09
CA PHE A 56 -2.35 -1.76 -5.00
C PHE A 56 -1.15 -2.51 -4.43
N PHE A 57 -1.28 -3.13 -3.25
CA PHE A 57 -0.15 -3.77 -2.60
C PHE A 57 0.47 -4.89 -3.44
N VAL A 58 -0.36 -5.76 -4.01
CA VAL A 58 0.08 -6.88 -4.84
C VAL A 58 0.74 -6.38 -6.13
N SER A 59 0.06 -5.50 -6.88
CA SER A 59 0.59 -4.99 -8.16
C SER A 59 1.90 -4.23 -7.97
N SER A 60 1.99 -3.35 -6.97
CA SER A 60 3.21 -2.62 -6.65
C SER A 60 4.33 -3.57 -6.19
N SER A 61 4.02 -4.60 -5.39
CA SER A 61 5.05 -5.57 -4.96
C SER A 61 5.57 -6.44 -6.10
N LEU A 62 4.71 -6.84 -7.04
CA LEU A 62 5.13 -7.53 -8.25
C LEU A 62 6.01 -6.63 -9.13
N LEU A 63 5.65 -5.34 -9.24
CA LEU A 63 6.41 -4.38 -10.02
C LEU A 63 7.78 -4.07 -9.38
N SER A 64 7.87 -4.01 -8.05
CA SER A 64 9.16 -3.86 -7.35
C SER A 64 10.12 -4.99 -7.72
N ARG A 65 9.62 -6.23 -7.74
CA ARG A 65 10.42 -7.43 -8.09
C ARG A 65 10.69 -7.58 -9.60
N TYR A 66 9.95 -6.86 -10.44
CA TYR A 66 10.18 -6.90 -11.89
C TYR A 66 11.55 -6.29 -12.22
N ARG A 67 12.43 -7.10 -12.83
CA ARG A 67 13.81 -6.73 -13.19
C ARG A 67 14.62 -6.20 -12.00
N GLU A 68 14.38 -6.77 -10.82
CA GLU A 68 15.03 -6.40 -9.56
C GLU A 68 16.57 -6.40 -9.68
N ALA A 69 17.18 -7.42 -10.28
CA ALA A 69 18.64 -7.47 -10.48
C ALA A 69 19.20 -6.27 -11.28
N GLU A 70 18.49 -5.81 -12.31
CA GLU A 70 18.92 -4.64 -13.08
C GLU A 70 18.74 -3.36 -12.28
N LYS A 71 17.63 -3.24 -11.54
CA LYS A 71 17.40 -2.11 -10.63
C LYS A 71 18.44 -2.07 -9.52
N GLU A 72 18.84 -3.21 -8.96
CA GLU A 72 19.88 -3.32 -7.93
C GLU A 72 21.24 -2.86 -8.46
N THR A 73 21.66 -3.29 -9.67
CA THR A 73 22.92 -2.78 -10.25
C THR A 73 22.92 -1.27 -10.48
N LEU A 74 21.76 -0.66 -10.73
CA LEU A 74 21.60 0.79 -10.83
C LEU A 74 21.52 1.46 -9.44
N ALA A 75 20.92 0.77 -8.46
CA ALA A 75 20.68 1.23 -7.10
C ALA A 75 21.83 0.93 -6.12
N GLU A 76 22.83 0.11 -6.46
CA GLU A 76 24.08 -0.04 -5.69
C GLU A 76 24.82 1.31 -5.54
N LYS A 77 24.50 2.29 -6.39
CA LYS A 77 24.93 3.70 -6.23
C LYS A 77 24.12 4.50 -5.20
N PHE A 78 22.98 3.99 -4.74
CA PHE A 78 21.96 4.64 -3.90
C PHE A 78 21.44 3.67 -2.82
N ALA A 79 22.27 3.36 -1.83
CA ALA A 79 21.99 2.39 -0.77
C ALA A 79 20.65 2.60 -0.03
N LYS A 80 19.68 1.71 -0.25
CA LYS A 80 18.65 1.26 0.71
C LYS A 80 17.85 0.09 0.10
N GLY A 81 17.65 -0.99 0.87
CA GLY A 81 16.89 -2.16 0.40
C GLY A 81 15.42 -1.85 0.07
N HIS A 82 14.83 -2.63 -0.83
CA HIS A 82 13.50 -2.42 -1.43
C HIS A 82 12.29 -2.70 -0.50
N ARG A 83 12.51 -3.02 0.78
CA ARG A 83 11.44 -3.44 1.70
C ARG A 83 10.69 -2.22 2.21
N ARG A 84 9.36 -2.19 2.03
CA ARG A 84 8.52 -1.10 2.53
C ARG A 84 8.48 -1.11 4.06
N ASP A 85 8.83 0.02 4.67
CA ASP A 85 8.79 0.20 6.11
C ASP A 85 7.46 0.78 6.60
N LEU A 86 7.33 0.97 7.92
CA LEU A 86 6.15 1.57 8.54
C LEU A 86 5.84 2.95 7.96
N GLY A 87 6.86 3.78 7.73
CA GLY A 87 6.71 5.12 7.20
C GLY A 87 6.13 5.10 5.80
N GLN A 88 6.68 4.26 4.91
CA GLN A 88 6.15 4.07 3.56
C GLN A 88 4.74 3.47 3.56
N ALA A 89 4.45 2.52 4.45
CA ALA A 89 3.11 1.94 4.57
C ALA A 89 2.07 2.99 5.02
N LEU A 90 2.42 3.86 5.97
CA LEU A 90 1.56 4.95 6.43
C LEU A 90 1.46 6.09 5.41
N ALA A 91 2.53 6.42 4.69
CA ALA A 91 2.48 7.40 3.60
C ALA A 91 1.51 6.94 2.51
N ASN A 92 1.56 5.65 2.17
CA ASN A 92 0.76 5.09 1.09
C ASN A 92 -0.68 4.76 1.49
N GLY A 93 -0.90 4.32 2.73
CA GLY A 93 -2.19 3.83 3.21
C GLY A 93 -2.87 4.71 4.28
N GLY A 94 -2.16 5.66 4.88
CA GLY A 94 -2.65 6.45 6.01
C GLY A 94 -3.82 7.35 5.64
N TRP A 95 -3.75 8.04 4.50
CA TRP A 95 -4.89 8.82 4.01
C TRP A 95 -6.10 7.94 3.70
N GLY A 96 -5.87 6.74 3.14
CA GLY A 96 -6.94 5.78 2.92
C GLY A 96 -7.60 5.32 4.22
N ALA A 97 -6.81 5.09 5.28
CA ALA A 97 -7.32 4.74 6.60
C ALA A 97 -8.12 5.87 7.25
N ALA A 98 -7.65 7.12 7.14
CA ALA A 98 -8.38 8.29 7.62
C ALA A 98 -9.72 8.48 6.89
N LEU A 99 -9.74 8.29 5.57
CA LEU A 99 -10.96 8.34 4.77
C LEU A 99 -11.94 7.21 5.13
N ALA A 100 -11.44 6.00 5.42
CA ALA A 100 -12.26 4.88 5.84
C ALA A 100 -12.92 5.15 7.21
N LEU A 101 -12.17 5.74 8.16
CA LEU A 101 -12.69 6.21 9.44
C LEU A 101 -13.77 7.29 9.24
N ALA A 102 -13.49 8.31 8.41
CA ALA A 102 -14.47 9.34 8.09
C ALA A 102 -15.74 8.76 7.44
N TYR A 103 -15.61 7.74 6.60
CA TYR A 103 -16.73 7.03 5.96
C TYR A 103 -17.57 6.24 6.98
N ALA A 104 -16.92 5.65 7.98
CA ALA A 104 -17.59 4.91 9.04
C ALA A 104 -18.40 5.80 9.99
N PHE A 105 -17.88 6.98 10.35
CA PHE A 105 -18.46 7.85 11.38
C PHE A 105 -19.19 9.08 10.82
N GLY A 106 -18.75 9.64 9.70
CA GLY A 106 -19.27 10.86 9.09
C GLY A 106 -20.36 10.64 8.02
N GLY A 107 -20.65 9.37 7.69
CA GLY A 107 -21.69 9.00 6.73
C GLY A 107 -21.14 8.34 5.47
N ARG A 108 -21.87 7.33 4.97
CA ARG A 108 -21.45 6.47 3.86
C ARG A 108 -21.65 7.13 2.48
N GLY A 109 -20.96 8.24 2.25
CA GLY A 109 -21.07 9.03 1.03
C GLY A 109 -20.24 8.50 -0.14
N ARG A 110 -20.75 8.62 -1.36
CA ARG A 110 -20.02 8.33 -2.62
C ARG A 110 -18.75 9.19 -2.76
N LEU A 111 -18.74 10.39 -2.20
CA LEU A 111 -17.60 11.31 -2.25
C LEU A 111 -16.36 10.74 -1.54
N LEU A 112 -16.54 10.12 -0.37
CA LEU A 112 -15.44 9.54 0.40
C LEU A 112 -14.86 8.30 -0.29
N TRP A 113 -15.73 7.51 -0.93
CA TRP A 113 -15.28 6.42 -1.80
C TRP A 113 -14.47 6.95 -2.99
N ALA A 114 -14.97 7.99 -3.68
CA ALA A 114 -14.24 8.61 -4.79
C ALA A 114 -12.88 9.17 -4.34
N ALA A 115 -12.84 9.87 -3.20
CA ALA A 115 -11.61 10.38 -2.60
C ALA A 115 -10.61 9.25 -2.28
N PHE A 116 -11.10 8.13 -1.73
CA PHE A 116 -10.28 6.95 -1.47
C PHE A 116 -9.72 6.35 -2.77
N THR A 117 -10.56 6.16 -3.79
CA THR A 117 -10.10 5.63 -5.08
C THR A 117 -9.09 6.56 -5.75
N GLY A 118 -9.26 7.88 -5.64
CA GLY A 118 -8.32 8.87 -6.13
C GLY A 118 -6.98 8.83 -5.39
N ALA A 119 -7.02 8.72 -4.05
CA ALA A 119 -5.82 8.55 -3.24
C ALA A 119 -5.07 7.25 -3.59
N MET A 120 -5.80 6.14 -3.75
CA MET A 120 -5.22 4.87 -4.18
C MET A 120 -4.63 4.94 -5.59
N ALA A 121 -5.29 5.63 -6.53
CA ALA A 121 -4.77 5.83 -7.86
C ALA A 121 -3.48 6.67 -7.85
N ALA A 122 -3.44 7.75 -7.07
CA ALA A 122 -2.29 8.63 -6.94
C ALA A 122 -1.07 7.88 -6.37
N VAL A 123 -1.24 7.14 -5.27
CA VAL A 123 -0.12 6.37 -4.68
C VAL A 123 0.32 5.21 -5.56
N THR A 124 -0.61 4.59 -6.30
CA THR A 124 -0.27 3.55 -7.28
C THR A 124 0.58 4.14 -8.40
N ALA A 125 0.17 5.28 -8.96
CA ALA A 125 0.89 5.96 -10.02
C ALA A 125 2.30 6.39 -9.57
N ASP A 126 2.44 6.98 -8.38
CA ASP A 126 3.73 7.38 -7.82
C ASP A 126 4.68 6.19 -7.60
N THR A 127 4.16 5.10 -7.02
CA THR A 127 4.93 3.87 -6.80
C THR A 127 5.38 3.27 -8.13
N TRP A 128 4.48 3.18 -9.11
CA TRP A 128 4.80 2.60 -10.42
C TRP A 128 5.75 3.47 -11.22
N ALA A 129 5.59 4.80 -11.16
CA ALA A 129 6.47 5.75 -11.83
C ALA A 129 7.91 5.63 -11.30
N THR A 130 8.09 5.44 -9.99
CA THR A 130 9.41 5.22 -9.40
C THR A 130 9.99 3.87 -9.83
N GLU A 131 9.22 2.79 -9.72
CA GLU A 131 9.68 1.43 -10.05
C GLU A 131 10.01 1.23 -11.54
N VAL A 132 9.22 1.81 -12.44
CA VAL A 132 9.48 1.77 -13.88
C VAL A 132 10.51 2.82 -14.28
N GLY A 133 10.47 3.99 -13.65
CA GLY A 133 11.34 5.13 -13.94
C GLY A 133 12.82 4.84 -13.70
N VAL A 134 13.15 4.01 -12.70
CA VAL A 134 14.53 3.54 -12.45
C VAL A 134 15.12 2.84 -13.69
N LEU A 135 14.29 2.22 -14.52
CA LEU A 135 14.71 1.52 -15.75
C LEU A 135 14.79 2.45 -16.98
N SER A 136 14.45 3.73 -16.84
CA SER A 136 14.50 4.69 -17.94
C SER A 136 15.93 4.96 -18.39
N ARG A 137 16.17 4.86 -19.70
CA ARG A 137 17.44 5.27 -20.34
C ARG A 137 17.54 6.78 -20.56
N GLN A 138 16.44 7.51 -20.42
CA GLN A 138 16.40 8.96 -20.57
C GLN A 138 16.51 9.61 -19.18
N PRO A 139 17.40 10.60 -19.00
CA PRO A 139 17.48 11.35 -17.75
C PRO A 139 16.17 12.10 -17.48
N PRO A 140 15.81 12.31 -16.19
CA PRO A 140 14.62 13.08 -15.82
C PRO A 140 14.71 14.49 -16.42
N ARG A 141 13.60 14.97 -17.00
CA ARG A 141 13.53 16.34 -17.52
C ARG A 141 13.33 17.29 -16.32
N PRO A 142 14.09 18.41 -16.25
CA PRO A 142 13.97 19.40 -15.18
C PRO A 142 12.65 20.17 -15.24
#